data_AF-A0AAD9VE39-F1
#
_entry.id   AF-A0AAD9VE39-F1
#
_cell.length_a   1.000
_cell.length_b   1.000
_cell.length_c   1.000
_cell.angle_alpha   90.00
_cell.angle_beta   90.00
_cell.angle_gamma   90.00
#
_symmetry.space_group_name_H-M   'P 1'
#
loop_
_entity.id
_entity.type
_entity.pdbx_description
1 polymer ?
#
loop_
_entity_poly.entity_id
_entity_poly.type
_entity_poly.pdbx_seq_one_letter_code
_entity_poly.pdbx_strand_id
1 'polypeptide(L)'
;MSVLRSVKNETKRFHTFVANRVSVIRDSSTSSLWQFVDGSTNPGDLASRPLSAETLLSSKQWLMGPEFLWRPEADWPQNPVSFGNIPVEDHEMKSD
;
A
#
# COMPACT_ATOMS: atom_id res chain seq x y z
N MET A 1 -4.61 10.95 -2.68
CA MET A 1 -3.31 10.32 -2.36
C MET A 1 -3.28 8.80 -2.63
N SER A 2 -2.10 8.18 -2.75
CA SER A 2 -1.95 6.71 -2.57
C SER A 2 -1.47 6.43 -1.15
N VAL A 3 -1.94 5.35 -0.51
CA VAL A 3 -1.55 4.95 0.86
C VAL A 3 -0.03 4.89 1.01
N LEU A 4 0.68 4.36 0.00
CA LEU A 4 2.13 4.26 0.01
C LEU A 4 2.81 5.64 0.10
N ARG A 5 2.24 6.64 -0.56
CA ARG A 5 2.72 8.03 -0.47
C ARG A 5 2.50 8.59 0.93
N SER A 6 1.38 8.28 1.57
CA SER A 6 1.09 8.74 2.93
C SER A 6 2.08 8.13 3.94
N VAL A 7 2.38 6.84 3.80
CA VAL A 7 3.36 6.14 4.64
C VAL A 7 4.79 6.65 4.43
N LYS A 8 5.14 7.13 3.23
CA LYS A 8 6.48 7.68 2.91
C LYS A 8 6.60 9.21 3.07
N ASN A 9 5.51 9.92 3.36
CA ASN A 9 5.53 11.38 3.49
C ASN A 9 6.12 11.84 4.84
N GLU A 10 7.30 12.46 4.82
CA GLU A 10 7.95 13.00 6.02
C GLU A 10 7.78 14.51 6.20
N THR A 11 7.16 15.19 5.23
CA THR A 11 7.18 16.67 5.15
C THR A 11 5.84 17.33 5.41
N LYS A 12 4.72 16.81 4.86
CA LYS A 12 3.39 17.44 5.03
C LYS A 12 2.60 16.85 6.19
N ARG A 13 1.80 17.69 6.85
CA ARG A 13 0.93 17.30 7.97
C ARG A 13 -0.41 16.78 7.48
N PHE A 14 -0.82 15.63 7.99
CA PHE A 14 -2.14 15.05 7.72
C PHE A 14 -3.19 15.51 8.73
N HIS A 15 -4.46 15.43 8.37
CA HIS A 15 -5.55 15.47 9.35
C HIS A 15 -5.42 14.32 10.36
N THR A 16 -5.94 14.52 11.58
CA THR A 16 -5.72 13.62 12.73
C THR A 16 -6.03 12.15 12.42
N PHE A 17 -7.09 11.87 11.66
CA PHE A 17 -7.46 10.52 11.28
C PHE A 17 -6.37 9.81 10.46
N VAL A 18 -5.85 10.46 9.43
CA VAL A 18 -4.80 9.90 8.56
C VAL A 18 -3.46 9.88 9.30
N ALA A 19 -3.14 10.93 10.07
CA ALA A 19 -1.93 11.00 10.87
C ALA A 19 -1.82 9.83 11.87
N ASN A 20 -2.89 9.53 12.60
CA ASN A 20 -2.92 8.44 13.57
C ASN A 20 -2.67 7.08 12.89
N ARG A 21 -3.26 6.83 11.72
CA ARG A 21 -3.07 5.58 10.97
C ARG A 21 -1.63 5.44 10.44
N VAL A 22 -1.07 6.52 9.92
CA VAL A 22 0.33 6.54 9.46
C VAL A 22 1.29 6.32 10.64
N SER A 23 0.99 6.88 11.82
CA SER A 23 1.77 6.62 13.04
C SER A 23 1.80 5.13 13.38
N VAL A 24 0.63 4.49 13.50
CA VAL A 24 0.54 3.06 13.82
C VAL A 24 1.34 2.18 12.83
N ILE A 25 1.28 2.52 11.54
CA ILE A 25 2.05 1.82 10.51
C ILE A 25 3.57 2.00 10.72
N ARG A 26 4.01 3.22 11.01
CA ARG A 26 5.44 3.54 11.20
C ARG A 26 6.00 3.02 12.53
N ASP A 27 5.15 2.90 13.55
CA ASP A 27 5.50 2.32 14.85
C ASP A 27 5.71 0.80 14.75
N SER A 28 5.08 0.16 13.76
CA SER A 28 5.19 -1.29 13.53
C SER A 28 6.18 -1.69 12.43
N SER A 29 6.58 -0.75 11.56
CA SER A 29 7.46 -1.06 10.42
C SER A 29 8.12 0.20 9.84
N THR A 30 9.27 0.05 9.20
CA THR A 30 9.94 1.17 8.53
C THR A 30 9.27 1.51 7.20
N SER A 31 9.12 2.79 6.89
CA SER A 31 8.52 3.28 5.63
C SER A 31 9.20 2.75 4.36
N SER A 32 10.50 2.40 4.44
CA SER A 32 11.28 1.79 3.36
C SER A 32 10.83 0.38 2.98
N LEU A 33 10.26 -0.38 3.93
CA LEU A 33 9.75 -1.74 3.71
C LEU A 33 8.45 -1.74 2.90
N TRP A 34 7.75 -0.61 2.83
CA TRP A 34 6.50 -0.50 2.10
C TRP A 34 6.76 -0.33 0.60
N GLN A 35 6.16 -1.22 -0.19
CA GLN A 35 6.27 -1.25 -1.65
C GLN A 35 4.89 -1.31 -2.30
N PHE A 36 4.82 -0.86 -3.55
CA PHE A 36 3.63 -0.95 -4.36
C PHE A 36 3.43 -2.38 -4.87
N VAL A 37 2.20 -2.85 -4.83
CA VAL A 37 1.76 -4.09 -5.48
C VAL A 37 0.62 -3.73 -6.43
N ASP A 38 0.69 -4.22 -7.66
CA ASP A 38 -0.38 -3.98 -8.63
C ASP A 38 -1.69 -4.57 -8.13
N GLY A 39 -2.79 -3.82 -8.29
CA GLY A 39 -4.11 -4.22 -7.79
C GLY A 39 -4.58 -5.57 -8.30
N SER A 40 -4.23 -5.95 -9.54
CA SER A 40 -4.57 -7.27 -10.10
C SER A 40 -3.88 -8.43 -9.39
N THR A 41 -2.72 -8.16 -8.77
CA THR A 41 -1.92 -9.15 -8.04
C THR A 41 -2.05 -9.05 -6.52
N ASN A 42 -2.72 -8.02 -6.00
CA ASN A 42 -2.89 -7.79 -4.58
C ASN A 42 -3.93 -8.75 -3.97
N PRO A 43 -3.55 -9.67 -3.07
CA PRO A 43 -4.50 -10.57 -2.42
C PRO A 43 -5.57 -9.84 -1.60
N GLY A 44 -5.25 -8.66 -1.05
CA GLY A 44 -6.20 -7.86 -0.29
C GLY A 44 -7.40 -7.38 -1.11
N ASP A 45 -7.21 -7.18 -2.43
CA ASP A 45 -8.30 -6.81 -3.32
C ASP A 45 -9.33 -7.95 -3.43
N LEU A 46 -8.87 -9.20 -3.52
CA LEU A 46 -9.74 -10.38 -3.49
C LEU A 46 -10.58 -10.46 -2.22
N ALA A 47 -9.97 -10.15 -1.06
CA ALA A 47 -10.67 -10.14 0.23
C ALA A 47 -11.75 -9.05 0.34
N SER A 48 -11.56 -7.91 -0.35
CA SER A 48 -12.52 -6.80 -0.33
C SER A 48 -13.65 -6.94 -1.35
N ARG A 49 -13.50 -7.84 -2.34
CA ARG A 49 -14.51 -8.08 -3.38
C ARG A 49 -15.61 -9.02 -2.86
N PRO A 50 -16.83 -8.95 -3.42
CA PRO A 50 -17.91 -9.88 -3.09
C PRO A 50 -17.67 -11.25 -3.74
N LEU A 51 -16.65 -11.97 -3.27
CA LEU A 51 -16.33 -13.34 -3.68
C LEU A 51 -16.89 -14.33 -2.67
N SER A 52 -17.28 -15.52 -3.14
CA SER A 52 -17.63 -16.61 -2.23
C SER A 52 -16.38 -17.13 -1.50
N ALA A 53 -16.59 -17.71 -0.33
CA ALA A 53 -15.51 -18.35 0.43
C ALA A 53 -14.82 -19.47 -0.38
N GLU A 54 -15.59 -20.23 -1.16
CA GLU A 54 -15.08 -21.30 -2.03
C GLU A 54 -14.13 -20.76 -3.11
N THR A 55 -14.48 -19.64 -3.75
CA THR A 55 -13.61 -18.98 -4.74
C THR A 55 -12.32 -18.47 -4.09
N LEU A 56 -12.41 -17.91 -2.89
CA LEU A 56 -11.21 -17.46 -2.15
C LEU A 56 -10.31 -18.64 -1.76
N LEU A 57 -10.88 -19.74 -1.28
CA LEU A 57 -10.13 -20.95 -0.92
C LEU A 57 -9.52 -21.65 -2.14
N SER A 58 -10.06 -21.44 -3.33
CA SER A 58 -9.50 -21.94 -4.59
C SER A 58 -8.46 -20.99 -5.20
N SER A 59 -8.31 -19.77 -4.67
CA SER A 59 -7.41 -18.76 -5.21
C SER A 59 -5.98 -18.93 -4.72
N LYS A 60 -5.08 -19.33 -5.64
CA LYS A 60 -3.64 -19.38 -5.36
C LYS A 60 -3.09 -18.02 -4.93
N GLN A 61 -3.56 -16.92 -5.52
CA GLN A 61 -3.12 -15.57 -5.17
C GLN A 61 -3.52 -15.18 -3.75
N TRP A 62 -4.71 -15.61 -3.28
CA TRP A 62 -5.12 -15.40 -1.90
C TRP A 62 -4.26 -16.20 -0.91
N LEU A 63 -4.03 -17.48 -1.21
CA LEU A 63 -3.36 -18.41 -0.30
C LEU A 63 -1.82 -18.29 -0.29
N MET A 64 -1.21 -18.00 -1.44
CA MET A 64 0.24 -17.97 -1.63
C MET A 64 0.80 -16.57 -1.89
N GLY A 65 -0.07 -15.58 -2.08
CA GLY A 65 0.34 -14.24 -2.46
C GLY A 65 0.79 -14.11 -3.93
N PRO A 66 1.30 -12.92 -4.31
CA PRO A 66 1.87 -12.68 -5.63
C PRO A 66 3.07 -13.57 -5.94
N GLU A 67 3.20 -14.01 -7.20
CA GLU A 67 4.28 -14.91 -7.61
C GLU A 67 5.68 -14.29 -7.41
N PHE A 68 5.83 -12.98 -7.61
CA PHE A 68 7.14 -12.33 -7.51
C PHE A 68 7.75 -12.40 -6.10
N LEU A 69 6.95 -12.55 -5.04
CA LEU A 69 7.45 -12.71 -3.67
C LEU A 69 8.23 -14.02 -3.47
N TRP A 70 8.04 -14.99 -4.36
CA TRP A 70 8.75 -16.27 -4.36
C TRP A 70 10.05 -16.23 -5.16
N ARG A 71 10.36 -15.09 -5.78
CA ARG A 71 11.60 -14.85 -6.54
C ARG A 71 12.57 -14.00 -5.70
N PRO A 72 13.87 -14.00 -6.03
CA PRO A 72 14.82 -13.08 -5.41
C PRO A 72 14.33 -11.62 -5.47
N GLU A 73 14.64 -10.82 -4.44
CA GLU A 73 14.23 -9.40 -4.39
C GLU A 73 14.70 -8.57 -5.60
N ALA A 74 15.80 -8.98 -6.23
CA ALA A 74 16.30 -8.37 -7.46
C ALA A 74 15.30 -8.44 -8.63
N ASP A 75 14.41 -9.43 -8.61
CA ASP A 75 13.39 -9.67 -9.64
C ASP A 75 12.02 -9.06 -9.25
N TRP A 76 11.93 -8.42 -8.09
CA TRP A 76 10.68 -7.81 -7.64
C TRP A 76 10.31 -6.60 -8.50
N PRO A 77 9.01 -6.34 -8.71
CA PRO A 77 8.55 -5.19 -9.47
C PRO A 77 9.05 -3.90 -8.80
N GLN A 78 9.68 -3.05 -9.58
CA GLN A 78 10.13 -1.75 -9.10
C GLN A 78 8.92 -0.84 -8.85
N ASN A 79 9.01 0.02 -7.84
CA ASN A 79 7.95 0.98 -7.53
C ASN A 79 7.71 1.90 -8.76
N PRO A 80 6.48 1.96 -9.30
CA PRO A 80 6.24 2.53 -10.63
C PRO A 80 6.46 4.05 -10.77
N VAL A 81 6.76 4.84 -9.72
CA VAL A 81 7.00 6.28 -9.89
C VAL A 81 7.89 6.87 -8.81
N SER A 82 8.79 7.79 -9.21
CA SER A 82 9.35 8.81 -8.33
C SER A 82 8.22 9.54 -7.61
N PHE A 83 8.28 9.65 -6.29
CA PHE A 83 7.32 10.41 -5.50
C PHE A 83 7.43 11.92 -5.81
N GLY A 84 6.93 12.35 -6.96
CA GLY A 84 6.84 13.77 -7.31
C GLY A 84 6.04 14.53 -6.25
N ASN A 85 6.13 15.86 -6.29
CA ASN A 85 5.50 16.73 -5.30
C ASN A 85 4.03 16.36 -5.07
N ILE A 86 3.68 16.21 -3.80
CA ILE A 86 2.31 15.94 -3.37
C ILE A 86 1.44 17.13 -3.81
N PRO A 87 0.32 16.91 -4.53
CA PRO A 87 -0.60 17.98 -4.91
C PRO A 87 -0.96 18.85 -3.70
N VAL A 88 -1.03 20.17 -3.90
CA VAL A 88 -1.23 21.15 -2.82
C VAL A 88 -2.64 21.02 -2.21
N GLU A 89 -3.59 20.44 -2.94
CA GLU A 89 -5.01 20.33 -2.58
C GLU A 89 -5.43 18.87 -2.38
N ASP A 90 -4.71 18.12 -1.54
CA ASP A 90 -5.21 16.81 -1.10
C ASP A 90 -6.07 17.00 0.16
N HIS A 91 -7.33 16.58 0.12
CA HIS A 91 -8.28 16.68 1.25
C HIS A 91 -7.81 15.95 2.52
N GLU A 92 -6.79 15.09 2.43
CA GLU A 92 -6.19 14.41 3.57
C GLU A 92 -5.12 15.25 4.30
N MET A 93 -4.65 16.35 3.70
CA MET A 93 -3.64 17.24 4.27
C MET A 93 -4.27 18.42 4.99
N LYS A 94 -3.65 18.80 6.12
CA LYS A 94 -3.95 20.09 6.73
C LYS A 94 -3.38 21.19 5.83
N SER A 95 -4.21 22.18 5.53
CA SER A 95 -3.74 23.48 5.08
C SER A 95 -2.89 24.11 6.18
N ASP A 96 -1.76 24.71 5.80
CA ASP A 96 -0.91 25.48 6.71
C ASP A 96 -1.59 26.79 7.13
#